data_AF-A0A7U6KMH5-F1
#
_entry.id   AF-A0A7U6KMH5-F1
#
_cell.length_a   1.000
_cell.length_b   1.000
_cell.length_c   1.000
_cell.angle_alpha   90.00
_cell.angle_beta   90.00
_cell.angle_gamma   90.00
#
_symmetry.space_group_name_H-M   'P 1'
#
loop_
_entity.id
_entity.type
_entity.pdbx_description
1 polymer ?
#
loop_
_entity_poly.entity_id
_entity_poly.type
_entity_poly.pdbx_seq_one_letter_code
_entity_poly.pdbx_strand_id
1 'polypeptide(L)'
;MATMPREELDVIPAQGSGRWLTMGQLEKLQNKDSKVIRFIAPKGFELWTEDARNTHVDKWLEEVADPVLLTLDKTHPHYYGLDFARKRDASSMWWQAERLNMSRYCPYVLEMEKTPYNQQNASASM
;
A
#
# COMPACT_ATOMS: atom_id res chain seq x y z
N MET A 1 -33.10 -38.94 14.78
CA MET A 1 -32.45 -38.32 13.60
C MET A 1 -32.52 -36.82 13.78
N ALA A 2 -31.37 -36.14 13.89
CA ALA A 2 -31.28 -34.68 13.98
C ALA A 2 -30.56 -34.15 12.75
N THR A 3 -30.98 -32.96 12.29
CA THR A 3 -30.72 -32.45 10.94
C THR A 3 -30.75 -30.91 11.00
N MET A 4 -29.79 -30.12 10.51
CA MET A 4 -28.43 -30.35 9.97
C MET A 4 -27.70 -29.00 10.09
N PRO A 5 -26.43 -28.90 10.53
CA PRO A 5 -25.60 -27.75 10.13
C PRO A 5 -25.39 -27.82 8.60
N ARG A 6 -25.13 -26.66 7.97
CA ARG A 6 -25.09 -26.58 6.50
C ARG A 6 -23.96 -25.72 5.92
N GLU A 7 -23.32 -24.86 6.72
CA GLU A 7 -22.44 -23.80 6.20
C GLU A 7 -21.20 -23.61 7.09
N GLU A 8 -21.35 -23.20 8.35
CA GLU A 8 -20.20 -22.83 9.22
C GLU A 8 -19.40 -24.01 9.80
N LEU A 9 -20.02 -25.14 10.13
CA LEU A 9 -19.34 -26.27 10.83
C LEU A 9 -18.87 -27.41 9.89
N ASP A 10 -19.35 -27.43 8.65
CA ASP A 10 -19.10 -28.51 7.69
C ASP A 10 -18.05 -28.14 6.62
N VAL A 11 -17.43 -26.96 6.75
CA VAL A 11 -16.44 -26.40 5.80
C VAL A 11 -16.98 -26.33 4.36
N ILE A 12 -18.31 -26.15 4.22
CA ILE A 12 -18.98 -25.99 2.93
C ILE A 12 -18.76 -24.53 2.49
N PRO A 13 -18.09 -24.26 1.35
CA PRO A 13 -17.87 -22.89 0.92
C PRO A 13 -19.20 -22.20 0.62
N ALA A 14 -19.51 -21.16 1.38
CA ALA A 14 -20.67 -20.32 1.09
C ALA A 14 -20.55 -19.74 -0.33
N GLN A 15 -21.64 -19.75 -1.11
CA GLN A 15 -21.69 -19.12 -2.43
C GLN A 15 -21.78 -17.59 -2.35
N GLY A 16 -20.89 -16.97 -1.57
CA GLY A 16 -20.55 -15.57 -1.76
C GLY A 16 -19.74 -15.40 -3.03
N SER A 17 -19.85 -14.24 -3.69
CA SER A 17 -19.10 -13.88 -4.90
C SER A 17 -17.59 -13.63 -4.66
N GLY A 18 -17.02 -14.19 -3.58
CA GLY A 18 -15.70 -13.86 -3.03
C GLY A 18 -15.58 -12.43 -2.49
N ARG A 19 -16.60 -11.59 -2.64
CA ARG A 19 -16.54 -10.15 -2.42
C ARG A 19 -16.96 -9.75 -1.01
N TRP A 20 -15.97 -9.56 -0.15
CA TRP A 20 -16.16 -9.13 1.25
C TRP A 20 -16.54 -7.64 1.42
N LEU A 21 -16.23 -6.77 0.45
CA LEU A 21 -16.50 -5.32 0.51
C LEU A 21 -17.30 -4.85 -0.72
N THR A 22 -18.44 -4.23 -0.49
CA THR A 22 -19.30 -3.66 -1.55
C THR A 22 -18.77 -2.30 -2.05
N MET A 23 -19.12 -1.89 -3.28
CA MET A 23 -18.74 -0.56 -3.80
C MET A 23 -19.25 0.57 -2.90
N GLY A 24 -20.51 0.51 -2.47
CA GLY A 24 -21.10 1.55 -1.62
C GLY A 24 -20.44 1.69 -0.24
N GLN A 25 -19.84 0.61 0.31
CA GLN A 25 -19.00 0.71 1.50
C GLN A 25 -17.68 1.43 1.20
N LEU A 26 -17.02 1.09 0.09
CA LEU A 26 -15.76 1.73 -0.32
C LEU A 26 -15.96 3.23 -0.60
N GLU A 27 -16.98 3.59 -1.38
CA GLU A 27 -17.35 4.97 -1.71
C GLU A 27 -17.68 5.81 -0.46
N LYS A 28 -18.37 5.20 0.53
CA LYS A 28 -18.70 5.87 1.80
C LYS A 28 -17.50 6.06 2.73
N LEU A 29 -16.54 5.14 2.70
CA LEU A 29 -15.35 5.15 3.56
C LEU A 29 -14.13 5.81 2.91
N GLN A 30 -14.21 6.16 1.63
CA GLN A 30 -13.13 6.82 0.90
C GLN A 30 -12.83 8.21 1.49
N ASN A 31 -11.62 8.38 2.01
CA ASN A 31 -11.09 9.68 2.36
C ASN A 31 -10.50 10.35 1.09
N LYS A 32 -10.98 11.56 0.76
CA LYS A 32 -10.49 12.34 -0.40
C LYS A 32 -9.15 13.06 -0.12
N ASP A 33 -8.79 13.17 1.16
CA ASP A 33 -7.55 13.81 1.58
C ASP A 33 -6.35 12.85 1.45
N SER A 34 -6.59 11.54 1.53
CA SER A 34 -5.61 10.50 1.24
C SER A 34 -5.03 10.66 -0.16
N LYS A 35 -3.70 10.75 -0.28
CA LYS A 35 -3.01 10.84 -1.58
C LYS A 35 -2.28 9.55 -1.91
N VAL A 36 -2.25 9.23 -3.20
CA VAL A 36 -1.42 8.16 -3.74
C VAL A 36 -0.30 8.82 -4.55
N ILE A 37 0.95 8.62 -4.12
CA ILE A 37 2.14 8.99 -4.88
C ILE A 37 2.69 7.72 -5.56
N ARG A 38 3.16 7.83 -6.79
CA ARG A 38 3.51 6.66 -7.60
C ARG A 38 4.84 6.87 -8.31
N PHE A 39 5.81 6.01 -8.02
CA PHE A 39 6.98 5.83 -8.85
C PHE A 39 6.65 4.81 -9.94
N ILE A 40 6.94 5.14 -11.19
CA ILE A 40 6.87 4.20 -12.31
C ILE A 40 8.26 4.16 -12.92
N ALA A 41 8.93 3.02 -12.86
CA ALA A 41 10.25 2.87 -13.43
C ALA A 41 10.26 3.23 -14.93
N PRO A 42 11.27 3.98 -15.43
CA PRO A 42 11.36 4.34 -16.84
C PRO A 42 11.53 3.11 -17.73
N LYS A 43 11.22 3.25 -19.02
CA LYS A 43 11.39 2.15 -19.99
C LYS A 43 12.87 1.76 -20.10
N GLY A 44 13.20 0.49 -19.90
CA GLY A 44 14.58 0.00 -19.97
C GLY A 44 15.37 0.16 -18.67
N PHE A 45 14.73 0.52 -17.55
CA PHE A 45 15.37 0.65 -16.24
C PHE A 45 16.06 -0.65 -15.78
N GLU A 46 15.51 -1.80 -16.17
CA GLU A 46 16.09 -3.12 -15.98
C GLU A 46 17.48 -3.30 -16.62
N LEU A 47 17.80 -2.51 -17.66
CA LEU A 47 19.08 -2.54 -18.38
C LEU A 47 20.13 -1.59 -17.77
N TRP A 48 19.76 -0.76 -16.80
CA TRP A 48 20.69 0.17 -16.15
C TRP A 48 21.63 -0.57 -15.20
N THR A 49 22.72 0.08 -14.79
CA THR A 49 23.51 -0.42 -13.64
C THR A 49 22.68 -0.34 -12.36
N GLU A 50 22.97 -1.20 -11.38
CA GLU A 50 22.27 -1.16 -10.09
C GLU A 50 22.48 0.17 -9.36
N ASP A 51 23.69 0.71 -9.42
CA ASP A 51 24.06 2.03 -8.91
C ASP A 51 23.18 3.15 -9.52
N ALA A 52 23.08 3.21 -10.86
CA ALA A 52 22.23 4.19 -11.54
C ALA A 52 20.73 4.01 -11.23
N ARG A 53 20.27 2.77 -10.97
CA ARG A 53 18.90 2.52 -10.51
C ARG A 53 18.67 3.03 -9.09
N ASN A 54 19.60 2.79 -8.17
CA ASN A 54 19.52 3.27 -6.79
C ASN A 54 19.50 4.80 -6.79
N THR A 55 20.52 5.47 -7.36
CA THR A 55 20.59 6.93 -7.43
C THR A 55 19.32 7.57 -8.04
N HIS A 56 18.70 6.92 -9.03
CA HIS A 56 17.46 7.41 -9.62
C HIS A 56 16.23 7.28 -8.70
N VAL A 57 16.13 6.17 -7.97
CA VAL A 57 15.06 5.94 -6.99
C VAL A 57 15.26 6.82 -5.76
N ASP A 58 16.45 6.83 -5.17
CA ASP A 58 16.79 7.63 -4.00
C ASP A 58 16.49 9.11 -4.26
N LYS A 59 16.92 9.65 -5.42
CA LYS A 59 16.59 11.00 -5.85
C LYS A 59 15.08 11.24 -5.97
N TRP A 60 14.32 10.28 -6.50
CA TRP A 60 12.86 10.42 -6.60
C TRP A 60 12.20 10.41 -5.22
N LEU A 61 12.72 9.60 -4.28
CA LEU A 61 12.26 9.58 -2.90
C LEU A 61 12.51 10.93 -2.21
N GLU A 62 13.73 11.48 -2.32
CA GLU A 62 14.10 12.81 -1.81
C GLU A 62 13.23 13.94 -2.42
N GLU A 63 12.98 13.91 -3.73
CA GLU A 63 12.25 14.98 -4.44
C GLU A 63 10.71 14.89 -4.29
N VAL A 64 10.15 13.70 -4.01
CA VAL A 64 8.69 13.46 -4.09
C VAL A 64 8.09 12.81 -2.83
N ALA A 65 8.76 11.83 -2.23
CA ALA A 65 8.22 11.07 -1.10
C ALA A 65 8.58 11.68 0.26
N ASP A 66 9.81 12.11 0.47
CA ASP A 66 10.24 12.77 1.72
C ASP A 66 9.44 14.05 2.04
N PRO A 67 9.18 14.96 1.08
CA PRO A 67 8.37 16.16 1.35
C PRO A 67 6.95 15.81 1.82
N VAL A 68 6.42 14.66 1.38
CA VAL A 68 5.12 14.14 1.79
C VAL A 68 5.16 13.66 3.24
N LEU A 69 6.20 12.91 3.65
CA LEU A 69 6.38 12.48 5.04
C LEU A 69 6.54 13.65 6.01
N LEU A 70 7.17 14.74 5.57
CA LEU A 70 7.32 15.97 6.35
C LEU A 70 5.99 16.70 6.63
N THR A 71 4.90 16.37 5.92
CA THR A 71 3.56 16.93 6.19
C THR A 71 2.79 16.17 7.28
N LEU A 72 3.30 15.04 7.76
CA LEU A 72 2.62 14.22 8.78
C LEU A 72 2.50 14.97 10.12
N ASP A 73 1.31 14.94 10.69
CA ASP A 73 1.04 15.53 12.00
C ASP A 73 1.78 14.76 13.10
N LYS A 74 2.81 15.40 13.67
CA LYS A 74 3.70 14.81 14.69
C LYS A 74 3.02 14.57 16.04
N THR A 75 1.77 15.02 16.24
CA THR A 75 0.97 14.74 17.44
C THR A 75 0.20 13.43 17.36
N HIS A 76 0.03 12.86 16.17
CA HIS A 76 -0.60 11.55 15.99
C HIS A 76 0.44 10.41 16.01
N PRO A 77 0.12 9.25 16.61
CA PRO A 77 0.86 8.01 16.32
C PRO A 77 0.68 7.61 14.85
N HIS A 78 1.78 7.19 14.23
CA HIS A 78 1.83 6.71 12.85
C HIS A 78 2.15 5.22 12.80
N TYR A 79 1.66 4.56 11.75
CA TYR A 79 1.83 3.15 11.46
C TYR A 79 2.26 3.00 10.00
N TYR A 80 3.16 2.06 9.74
CA TYR A 80 3.66 1.75 8.40
C TYR A 80 3.29 0.32 8.02
N GLY A 81 2.83 0.12 6.79
CA GLY A 81 2.55 -1.19 6.22
C GLY A 81 3.10 -1.30 4.81
N LEU A 82 3.84 -2.37 4.52
CA LEU A 82 4.44 -2.64 3.22
C LEU A 82 3.86 -3.95 2.66
N ASP A 83 3.18 -3.87 1.51
CA ASP A 83 2.88 -5.03 0.68
C ASP A 83 3.92 -5.11 -0.45
N PHE A 84 4.85 -6.05 -0.30
CA PHE A 84 5.99 -6.20 -1.19
C PHE A 84 5.69 -7.16 -2.36
N ALA A 85 5.82 -6.65 -3.58
CA ALA A 85 5.49 -7.37 -4.80
C ALA A 85 6.48 -8.50 -5.13
N ARG A 86 6.04 -9.75 -4.92
CA ARG A 86 6.88 -10.94 -5.16
C ARG A 86 7.00 -11.34 -6.63
N LYS A 87 6.00 -11.04 -7.46
CA LYS A 87 5.95 -11.33 -8.90
C LYS A 87 5.01 -10.33 -9.58
N ARG A 88 5.52 -9.61 -10.60
CA ARG A 88 4.92 -8.42 -11.23
C ARG A 88 4.98 -7.21 -10.31
N ASP A 89 5.18 -6.06 -10.92
CA ASP A 89 5.92 -4.98 -10.28
C ASP A 89 4.96 -3.88 -9.82
N ALA A 90 4.44 -4.04 -8.60
CA ALA A 90 3.60 -3.05 -7.91
C ALA A 90 3.68 -3.29 -6.39
N SER A 91 4.73 -2.78 -5.73
CA SER A 91 4.73 -2.73 -4.26
C SER A 91 3.93 -1.53 -3.77
N SER A 92 3.23 -1.67 -2.63
CA SER A 92 2.50 -0.57 -2.01
C SER A 92 2.91 -0.37 -0.56
N MET A 93 3.11 0.89 -0.18
CA MET A 93 3.56 1.33 1.14
C MET A 93 2.53 2.29 1.70
N TRP A 94 1.96 1.95 2.85
CA TRP A 94 0.82 2.63 3.45
C TRP A 94 1.25 3.28 4.76
N TRP A 95 1.18 4.60 4.81
CA TRP A 95 1.21 5.33 6.08
C TRP A 95 -0.22 5.45 6.59
N GLN A 96 -0.46 5.00 7.82
CA GLN A 96 -1.67 5.30 8.58
C GLN A 96 -1.33 6.12 9.81
N ALA A 97 -2.30 6.90 10.26
CA ALA A 97 -2.23 7.68 11.48
C ALA A 97 -3.54 7.51 12.27
N GLU A 98 -3.45 7.60 13.60
CA GLU A 98 -4.62 7.58 14.48
C GLU A 98 -4.76 8.93 15.18
N ARG A 99 -5.94 9.55 15.06
CA ARG A 99 -6.24 10.84 15.68
C ARG A 99 -6.46 10.68 17.18
N LEU A 100 -6.37 11.78 17.94
CA LEU A 100 -6.65 11.80 19.39
C LEU A 100 -8.05 11.28 19.78
N ASN A 101 -9.00 11.20 18.85
CA ASN A 101 -10.33 10.60 19.05
C ASN A 101 -10.41 9.12 18.61
N MET A 102 -9.27 8.43 18.50
CA MET A 102 -9.12 7.02 18.07
C MET A 102 -9.57 6.73 16.61
N SER A 103 -9.91 7.75 15.82
CA SER A 103 -10.24 7.55 14.40
C SER A 103 -8.97 7.45 13.55
N ARG A 104 -8.92 6.44 12.68
CA ARG A 104 -7.78 6.17 11.79
C ARG A 104 -7.96 6.81 10.43
N TYR A 105 -6.86 7.22 9.83
CA TYR A 105 -6.82 7.69 8.44
C TYR A 105 -5.50 7.28 7.77
N CYS A 106 -5.55 7.05 6.47
CA CYS A 106 -4.36 6.93 5.63
C CYS A 106 -4.03 8.32 5.06
N PRO A 107 -3.01 9.04 5.53
CA PRO A 107 -2.57 10.26 4.86
C PRO A 107 -2.01 9.97 3.45
N TYR A 108 -1.17 8.93 3.30
CA TYR A 108 -0.42 8.67 2.08
C TYR A 108 -0.23 7.18 1.78
N VAL A 109 -0.31 6.84 0.49
CA VAL A 109 0.16 5.57 -0.08
C VAL A 109 1.24 5.87 -1.12
N LEU A 110 2.37 5.17 -1.05
CA LEU A 110 3.40 5.16 -2.10
C LEU A 110 3.30 3.84 -2.86
N GLU A 111 3.20 3.91 -4.19
CA GLU A 111 3.19 2.73 -5.07
C GLU A 111 4.43 2.74 -5.98
N MET A 112 5.16 1.63 -6.04
CA MET A 112 6.32 1.45 -6.92
C MET A 112 6.00 0.45 -8.02
N GLU A 113 5.76 0.96 -9.24
CA GLU A 113 5.46 0.16 -10.42
C GLU A 113 6.69 -0.09 -11.30
N LYS A 114 6.74 -1.25 -11.97
CA LYS A 114 7.79 -1.67 -12.94
C LYS A 114 9.23 -1.64 -12.39
N THR A 115 9.36 -1.57 -11.07
CA THR A 115 10.61 -1.38 -10.35
C THR A 115 11.23 -2.75 -10.04
N PRO A 116 12.52 -3.00 -10.34
CA PRO A 116 13.17 -4.26 -9.96
C PRO A 116 13.23 -4.47 -8.45
N TYR A 117 13.29 -5.73 -8.02
CA TYR A 117 13.20 -6.15 -6.61
C TYR A 117 14.08 -5.33 -5.65
N ASN A 118 15.38 -5.15 -5.96
CA ASN A 118 16.33 -4.46 -5.07
C ASN A 118 15.91 -3.01 -4.80
N GLN A 119 15.38 -2.32 -5.83
CA GLN A 119 14.94 -0.93 -5.72
C GLN A 119 13.59 -0.78 -4.99
N GLN A 120 12.74 -1.80 -5.01
CA GLN A 120 11.53 -1.84 -4.17
C GLN A 120 11.84 -1.96 -2.66
N ASN A 121 13.06 -2.38 -2.31
CA ASN A 121 13.48 -2.52 -0.91
C ASN A 121 14.05 -1.20 -0.32
N ALA A 122 14.45 -0.24 -1.16
CA ALA A 122 14.97 1.06 -0.69
C ALA A 122 13.91 1.83 0.10
N SER A 123 12.66 1.87 -0.41
CA SER A 123 11.51 2.49 0.28
C SER A 123 11.07 1.78 1.57
N ALA A 124 11.55 0.56 1.83
CA ALA A 124 11.33 -0.11 3.12
C ALA A 124 12.20 0.44 4.25
N SER A 125 13.13 1.35 3.94
CA SER A 125 14.08 1.97 4.89
C SER A 125 13.74 3.44 5.23
N MET A 126 12.57 3.93 4.79
CA MET A 126 12.02 5.26 5.05
C MET A 126 11.21 5.32 6.36
#